data_AF-G5E1I9-F1
#
_entry.id   AF-G5E1I9-F1
#
_cell.length_a   1.000
_cell.length_b   1.000
_cell.length_c   1.000
_cell.angle_alpha   90.00
_cell.angle_beta   90.00
_cell.angle_gamma   90.00
#
_symmetry.space_group_name_H-M   'P 1'
#
loop_
_entity.id
_entity.type
_entity.pdbx_description
1 polymer ?
#
loop_
_entity_poly.entity_id
_entity_poly.type
_entity_poly.pdbx_seq_one_letter_code
_entity_poly.pdbx_strand_id
1 'polypeptide(L)' 'SAERSKALLQKLHEQAKIKGVKCVINYDAPQFIRTYVHRVGRTARAGRAGLAFTMLLRVQEKPYFKMMRDAGAPE' A
#
# COMPACT_ATOMS: atom_id res chain seq x y z
N SER A 1 -28.70 -19.59 1.79
CA SER A 1 -27.31 -19.33 2.24
C SER A 1 -26.75 -18.04 1.61
N ALA A 2 -27.56 -16.97 1.52
CA ALA A 2 -27.12 -15.67 0.99
C ALA A 2 -26.26 -14.92 2.03
N GLU A 3 -26.52 -15.11 3.34
CA GLU A 3 -25.65 -14.61 4.41
C GLU A 3 -24.20 -15.07 4.29
N ARG A 4 -23.94 -16.34 3.94
CA ARG A 4 -22.56 -16.87 3.86
C ARG A 4 -21.77 -16.22 2.73
N SER A 5 -22.38 -16.02 1.56
CA SER A 5 -21.73 -15.34 0.43
C SER A 5 -21.48 -13.85 0.74
N LYS A 6 -22.43 -13.19 1.42
CA LYS A 6 -22.28 -11.80 1.85
C LYS A 6 -21.19 -11.64 2.92
N ALA A 7 -21.12 -12.56 3.88
CA ALA A 7 -20.07 -12.59 4.90
C ALA A 7 -18.67 -12.90 4.31
N LEU A 8 -18.58 -13.71 3.25
CA LEU A 8 -17.31 -13.99 2.57
C LEU A 8 -16.80 -12.76 1.80
N LEU A 9 -17.70 -12.06 1.09
CA LEU A 9 -17.39 -10.79 0.43
C LEU A 9 -17.03 -9.69 1.45
N GLN A 10 -17.73 -9.64 2.58
CA GLN A 10 -17.41 -8.75 3.69
C GLN A 10 -16.03 -9.08 4.29
N LYS A 11 -15.70 -10.37 4.49
CA LYS A 11 -14.37 -10.83 4.98
C LYS A 11 -13.24 -10.50 4.01
N LEU A 12 -13.46 -10.62 2.70
CA LEU A 12 -12.49 -10.21 1.67
C LEU A 12 -12.26 -8.69 1.71
N HIS A 13 -13.32 -7.90 1.94
CA HIS A 13 -13.21 -6.45 2.15
C HIS A 13 -12.54 -6.10 3.50
N GLU A 14 -12.68 -6.94 4.52
CA GLU A 14 -12.05 -6.76 5.84
C GLU A 14 -10.58 -7.20 5.88
N GLN A 15 -10.13 -8.11 5.02
CA GLN A 15 -8.71 -8.32 4.77
C GLN A 15 -8.04 -7.03 4.25
N ALA A 16 -8.78 -6.17 3.55
CA ALA A 16 -8.33 -4.81 3.24
C ALA A 16 -8.41 -3.84 4.43
N LYS A 17 -8.78 -4.28 5.63
CA LYS A 17 -8.82 -3.45 6.85
C LYS A 17 -8.04 -4.11 7.99
N ILE A 18 -6.85 -4.66 7.70
CA ILE A 18 -5.87 -5.02 8.74
C ILE A 18 -5.68 -3.80 9.63
N LYS A 19 -6.07 -3.84 10.91
CA LYS A 19 -5.93 -2.72 11.86
C LYS A 19 -4.54 -2.74 12.50
N GLY A 20 -3.96 -1.57 12.79
CA GLY A 20 -2.74 -1.47 13.58
C GLY A 20 -1.42 -1.78 12.86
N VAL A 21 -1.39 -1.79 11.52
CA VAL A 21 -0.14 -1.94 10.76
C VAL A 21 0.75 -0.74 11.03
N LYS A 22 1.94 -0.96 11.61
CA LYS A 22 2.93 0.09 11.90
C LYS A 22 3.86 0.36 10.71
N CYS A 23 4.18 -0.69 9.95
CA CYS A 23 5.13 -0.65 8.85
C CYS A 23 4.58 -1.43 7.65
N VAL A 24 4.80 -0.92 6.45
CA VAL A 24 4.52 -1.59 5.18
C VAL A 24 5.84 -1.80 4.45
N ILE A 25 6.10 -3.01 3.97
CA ILE A 25 7.27 -3.32 3.13
C ILE A 25 6.77 -3.77 1.76
N ASN A 26 7.03 -2.98 0.73
CA ASN A 26 6.83 -3.37 -0.65
C ASN A 26 8.04 -4.20 -1.09
N TYR A 27 7.89 -5.52 -1.08
CA TYR A 27 8.92 -6.42 -1.56
C TYR A 27 9.19 -6.22 -3.05
N ASP A 28 8.12 -6.11 -3.84
CA ASP A 28 8.20 -5.70 -5.24
C ASP A 28 7.79 -4.24 -5.41
N ALA A 29 8.57 -3.52 -6.22
CA ALA A 29 8.32 -2.14 -6.58
C ALA A 29 6.91 -1.98 -7.19
N PRO A 30 6.06 -1.08 -6.66
CA PRO A 30 4.79 -0.78 -7.29
C PRO A 30 5.02 -0.08 -8.63
N GLN A 31 4.36 -0.57 -9.68
CA GLN A 31 4.47 -0.01 -11.03
C GLN A 31 3.65 1.26 -11.23
N PHE A 32 2.66 1.51 -10.37
CA PHE A 32 1.77 2.67 -10.44
C PHE A 32 1.63 3.31 -9.07
N ILE A 33 1.52 4.64 -9.05
CA ILE A 33 1.40 5.41 -7.82
C ILE A 33 0.15 5.02 -7.01
N ARG A 34 -0.97 4.75 -7.67
CA ARG A 34 -2.22 4.30 -7.02
C ARG A 34 -1.99 3.02 -6.21
N THR A 35 -1.19 2.09 -6.73
CA THR A 35 -0.82 0.85 -6.05
C THR A 35 0.04 1.13 -4.83
N TYR A 36 1.03 2.02 -4.94
CA TYR A 36 1.84 2.46 -3.80
C TYR A 36 0.94 3.04 -2.69
N VAL A 37 0.08 4.02 -3.02
CA VAL A 37 -0.82 4.68 -2.07
C VAL A 37 -1.76 3.68 -1.37
N HIS A 38 -2.35 2.74 -2.12
CA HIS A 38 -3.21 1.72 -1.54
C HIS A 38 -2.47 0.78 -0.57
N ARG A 39 -1.19 0.44 -0.86
CA ARG A 39 -0.37 -0.39 0.01
C ARG A 39 0.06 0.35 1.27
N VAL A 40 0.59 1.57 1.13
CA VAL A 40 1.06 2.35 2.30
C VAL A 40 -0.10 2.88 3.15
N GLY A 41 -1.30 3.05 2.57
CA GLY A 41 -2.52 3.40 3.31
C GLY A 41 -2.98 2.36 4.34
N ARG A 42 -2.28 1.22 4.47
CA ARG A 42 -2.47 0.28 5.57
C ARG A 42 -1.86 0.78 6.88
N THR A 43 -0.80 1.59 6.81
CA THR A 43 -0.19 2.25 7.97
C THR A 43 -0.73 3.67 8.17
N ALA A 44 -0.13 4.45 9.06
CA ALA A 44 -0.39 5.88 9.28
C ALA A 44 -1.86 6.27 9.51
N ARG A 45 -2.57 5.52 10.37
CA ARG A 45 -3.99 5.78 10.69
C ARG A 45 -4.19 6.44 12.05
N ALA A 46 -5.26 7.24 12.14
CA ALA A 46 -5.66 8.00 13.33
C ALA A 46 -4.60 9.01 13.79
N GLY A 47 -4.07 9.79 12.86
CA GLY A 47 -3.10 10.87 13.15
C GLY A 47 -1.70 10.41 13.54
N ARG A 48 -1.45 9.10 13.56
CA ARG A 48 -0.11 8.55 13.83
C ARG A 48 0.67 8.41 12.52
N ALA A 49 1.96 8.69 12.57
CA ALA A 49 2.87 8.39 11.47
C ALA A 49 2.96 6.87 11.24
N GLY A 50 3.25 6.50 10.01
CA GLY A 50 3.47 5.12 9.58
C GLY A 50 4.72 5.02 8.74
N LEU A 51 5.36 3.85 8.77
CA LEU A 51 6.57 3.60 7.98
C LEU A 51 6.24 2.80 6.71
N ALA A 52 6.91 3.13 5.62
CA ALA A 52 6.82 2.38 4.37
C ALA A 52 8.21 2.27 3.72
N PHE A 53 8.60 1.06 3.35
CA PHE A 53 9.84 0.77 2.64
C PHE A 53 9.52 0.06 1.33
N THR A 54 10.24 0.38 0.27
CA THR A 54 10.13 -0.32 -1.01
C THR A 54 11.49 -0.84 -1.41
N MET A 55 11.58 -2.15 -1.65
CA MET A 55 12.77 -2.76 -2.22
C MET A 55 12.76 -2.53 -3.73
N LEU A 56 13.88 -2.04 -4.25
CA LEU A 56 14.05 -1.74 -5.67
C LEU A 56 15.24 -2.53 -6.20
N LEU A 57 15.03 -3.18 -7.35
CA LEU A 57 16.14 -3.61 -8.19
C LEU A 57 16.76 -2.38 -8.84
N ARG A 58 18.05 -2.46 -9.20
CA ARG A 58 18.77 -1.34 -9.83
C ARG A 58 18.08 -0.79 -11.09
N VAL A 59 17.46 -1.67 -11.87
CA VAL A 59 16.69 -1.30 -13.08
C VAL A 59 15.39 -0.54 -12.76
N GLN A 60 14.85 -0.69 -11.55
CA GLN A 60 13.58 -0.07 -11.12
C GLN A 60 13.78 1.31 -10.48
N GLU A 61 14.99 1.66 -10.09
CA GLU A 61 15.27 2.88 -9.33
C GLU A 61 14.82 4.16 -10.06
N LYS A 62 15.32 4.38 -11.28
CA LYS A 62 14.96 5.54 -12.10
C LYS A 62 13.45 5.67 -12.35
N PRO A 63 12.75 4.64 -12.88
CA PRO A 63 11.32 4.75 -13.13
C PRO A 63 10.51 4.92 -11.83
N TYR A 64 10.92 4.27 -10.73
CA TYR A 64 10.25 4.42 -9.44
C TYR A 64 10.36 5.86 -8.90
N PHE A 65 11.56 6.43 -8.86
CA PHE A 65 11.74 7.81 -8.39
C PHE A 65 11.07 8.82 -9.33
N LYS A 66 11.06 8.58 -10.65
CA LYS A 66 10.28 9.40 -11.58
C LYS A 66 8.80 9.37 -11.23
N MET A 67 8.21 8.18 -11.05
CA MET A 67 6.81 8.03 -10.67
C MET A 67 6.49 8.75 -9.34
N MET A 68 7.37 8.65 -8.34
CA MET A 68 7.17 9.31 -7.05
C MET A 68 7.24 10.83 -7.17
N ARG A 69 8.18 11.36 -7.96
CA ARG A 69 8.33 12.80 -8.20
C ARG A 69 7.14 13.37 -8.98
N ASP A 70 6.70 12.66 -10.02
CA ASP A 70 5.51 13.01 -10.80
C ASP A 70 4.22 13.01 -9.93
N ALA A 71 4.21 12.25 -8.84
CA ALA A 71 3.14 12.23 -7.84
C ALA A 71 3.27 13.29 -6.73
N GLY A 72 4.31 14.13 -6.78
CA GLY A 72 4.56 15.16 -5.77
C GLY A 72 5.15 14.66 -4.46
N ALA A 73 5.73 13.46 -4.44
CA ALA A 73 6.51 13.02 -3.28
C ALA A 73 7.78 13.88 -3.14
N PRO A 74 8.17 14.27 -1.92
CA PRO A 74 9.43 14.98 -1.70
C PRO A 74 10.63 14.11 -2.08
N GLU A 75 11.71 14.75 -2.54
CA GLU A 75 12.97 14.08 -2.88
C GLU A 75 13.67 13.46 -1.66
#